data_AF-A0A8T4Y395-F1
#
_entry.id   AF-A0A8T4Y395-F1
#
_cell.length_a   1.000
_cell.length_b   1.000
_cell.length_c   1.000
_cell.angle_alpha   90.00
_cell.angle_beta   90.00
_cell.angle_gamma   90.00
#
_symmetry.space_group_name_H-M   'P 1'
#
loop_
_entity.id
_entity.type
_entity.pdbx_description
1 polymer ?
#
loop_
_entity_poly.entity_id
_entity_poly.type
_entity_poly.pdbx_seq_one_letter_code
_entity_poly.pdbx_strand_id
1 'polypeptide(L)'
;MKRSQGLIGNNIEKGKTVENTSVILTSLDTAVSKLPKLASAAGFENRKCDLALIKPNVCGLYYPSINLVSSVIAFLDGFANEILIGESESMIHSPEQQFRKLGIAQIVEKINVNVRTVNLSYDETVNVRVPKPHVLKELRLPVSVTKSEVLINVPKVGIHQSIKFTCALKNLFGLLPDKRKYDAYHVLGINNIIADLAQVVKPDLNVVDAGEKVIVGVDPLAVDVVACRFVNLNPTEIEHLRIVTKDRNETLQSMMEKIRIIEY
;
A
#
# COMPACT_ATOMS: atom_id res chain seq x y z
N MET A 1 2.52 36.45 -19.25
CA MET A 1 2.13 35.24 -18.48
C MET A 1 3.23 34.20 -18.63
N LYS A 2 4.13 34.10 -17.63
CA LYS A 2 5.28 33.20 -17.66
C LYS A 2 4.84 31.78 -17.30
N ARG A 3 5.18 30.82 -18.17
CA ARG A 3 5.09 29.37 -17.92
C ARG A 3 6.10 29.01 -16.83
N SER A 4 5.63 28.51 -15.70
CA SER A 4 6.47 27.85 -14.69
C SER A 4 6.75 26.42 -15.16
N GLN A 5 7.77 26.27 -16.01
CA GLN A 5 8.53 25.03 -16.10
C GLN A 5 9.54 25.03 -14.95
N GLY A 6 9.50 24.01 -14.10
CA GLY A 6 10.51 23.79 -13.08
C GLY A 6 9.98 22.93 -11.94
N LEU A 7 10.76 21.90 -11.60
CA LEU A 7 10.62 20.97 -10.47
C LEU A 7 9.82 19.70 -10.76
N ILE A 8 10.37 18.87 -11.66
CA ILE A 8 10.33 17.42 -11.46
C ILE A 8 11.79 17.01 -11.30
N GLY A 9 12.17 16.65 -10.07
CA GLY A 9 13.45 16.02 -9.81
C GLY A 9 13.55 14.75 -10.64
N ASN A 10 14.54 14.71 -11.52
CA ASN A 10 14.95 13.49 -12.21
C ASN A 10 15.44 12.46 -11.18
N ASN A 11 14.54 11.59 -10.74
CA ASN A 11 14.89 10.29 -10.19
C ASN A 11 14.16 9.21 -11.00
N ILE A 12 14.41 9.21 -12.31
CA ILE A 12 14.21 8.04 -13.16
C ILE A 12 15.59 7.45 -13.39
N GLU A 13 16.13 6.76 -12.38
CA GLU A 13 17.24 5.83 -12.63
C GLU A 13 17.06 4.53 -11.84
N LYS A 14 17.04 3.46 -12.65
CA LYS A 14 17.45 2.08 -12.37
C LYS A 14 16.55 1.31 -11.40
N GLY A 15 15.65 0.53 -12.01
CA GLY A 15 15.20 -0.71 -11.41
C GLY A 15 16.42 -1.53 -11.03
N LYS A 16 16.76 -1.55 -9.75
CA LYS A 16 17.62 -2.58 -9.19
C LYS A 16 16.92 -3.90 -9.48
N THR A 17 17.53 -4.75 -10.31
CA THR A 17 17.29 -6.18 -10.26
C THR A 17 17.64 -6.63 -8.85
N VAL A 18 16.62 -6.77 -8.00
CA VAL A 18 16.77 -7.20 -6.62
C VAL A 18 17.12 -8.69 -6.68
N GLU A 19 18.37 -9.03 -6.36
CA GLU A 19 18.89 -10.41 -6.43
C GLU A 19 18.20 -11.38 -5.46
N ASN A 20 17.47 -10.89 -4.45
CA ASN A 20 16.52 -11.65 -3.62
C ASN A 20 15.64 -10.68 -2.81
N THR A 21 14.32 -10.86 -2.80
CA THR A 21 13.40 -10.03 -2.01
C THR A 21 13.05 -10.76 -0.71
N SER A 22 13.38 -10.15 0.44
CA SER A 22 13.04 -10.71 1.75
C SER A 22 11.61 -10.35 2.13
N VAL A 23 10.84 -11.35 2.54
CA VAL A 23 9.49 -11.18 3.09
C VAL A 23 9.47 -11.79 4.48
N ILE A 24 9.14 -10.96 5.47
CA ILE A 24 9.12 -11.37 6.87
C ILE A 24 7.73 -11.91 7.20
N LEU A 25 7.67 -13.07 7.85
CA LEU A 25 6.46 -13.61 8.44
C LEU A 25 6.63 -13.67 9.95
N THR A 26 5.69 -13.10 10.70
CA THR A 26 5.74 -13.14 12.16
C THR A 26 4.34 -13.16 12.79
N SER A 27 4.24 -13.27 14.12
CA SER A 27 2.97 -13.11 14.84
C SER A 27 2.56 -11.65 14.93
N LEU A 28 1.26 -11.40 15.13
CA LEU A 28 0.75 -10.05 15.36
C LEU A 28 1.45 -9.35 16.55
N ASP A 29 1.66 -10.04 17.66
CA ASP A 29 2.31 -9.47 18.85
C ASP A 29 3.77 -9.09 18.59
N THR A 30 4.50 -9.92 17.86
CA THR A 30 5.89 -9.63 17.47
C THR A 30 5.94 -8.46 16.49
N ALA A 31 5.00 -8.39 15.54
CA ALA A 31 4.90 -7.25 14.63
C ALA A 31 4.64 -5.94 15.38
N VAL A 32 3.69 -5.93 16.31
CA VAL A 32 3.34 -4.75 17.10
C VAL A 32 4.53 -4.27 17.96
N SER A 33 5.28 -5.20 18.53
CA SER A 33 6.38 -4.87 19.47
C SER A 33 7.75 -4.64 18.82
N LYS A 34 7.99 -5.18 17.62
CA LYS A 34 9.32 -5.19 16.97
C LYS A 34 9.33 -4.69 15.53
N LEU A 35 8.33 -3.91 15.12
CA LEU A 35 8.21 -3.39 13.75
C LEU A 35 9.50 -2.78 13.19
N PRO A 36 10.29 -1.94 13.91
CA PRO A 36 11.53 -1.39 13.37
C PRO A 36 12.54 -2.46 12.93
N LYS A 37 12.69 -3.52 13.72
CA LYS A 37 13.60 -4.63 13.42
C LYS A 37 13.11 -5.43 12.21
N LEU A 38 11.80 -5.70 12.15
CA LEU A 38 11.19 -6.46 11.07
C LEU A 38 11.23 -5.68 9.75
N ALA A 39 10.95 -4.38 9.78
CA ALA A 39 11.05 -3.50 8.62
C ALA A 39 12.49 -3.47 8.07
N SER A 40 13.50 -3.32 8.94
CA SER A 40 14.91 -3.38 8.53
C SER A 40 15.28 -4.75 7.94
N ALA A 41 14.83 -5.86 8.54
CA ALA A 41 15.05 -7.21 8.00
C ALA A 41 14.35 -7.43 6.65
N ALA A 42 13.22 -6.76 6.41
CA ALA A 42 12.52 -6.74 5.13
C ALA A 42 13.20 -5.89 4.06
N GLY A 43 14.24 -5.12 4.41
CA GLY A 43 14.97 -4.23 3.52
C GLY A 43 14.48 -2.77 3.53
N PHE A 44 13.66 -2.36 4.50
CA PHE A 44 13.29 -0.96 4.65
C PHE A 44 14.44 -0.14 5.24
N GLU A 45 14.80 0.92 4.54
CA GLU A 45 15.82 1.87 4.97
C GLU A 45 15.15 3.03 5.70
N ASN A 46 15.36 3.10 7.01
CA ASN A 46 14.86 4.22 7.81
C ASN A 46 15.59 5.52 7.41
N ARG A 47 14.81 6.53 7.02
CA ARG A 47 15.30 7.86 6.67
C ARG A 47 14.34 8.90 7.24
N LYS A 48 14.89 10.01 7.74
CA LYS A 48 14.05 11.15 8.13
C LYS A 48 13.24 11.63 6.93
N CYS A 49 11.98 11.98 7.17
CA CYS A 49 11.12 12.59 6.16
C CYS A 49 10.27 13.70 6.78
N ASP A 50 9.91 14.66 5.95
CA ASP A 50 8.96 15.70 6.32
C ASP A 50 7.54 15.15 6.37
N LEU A 51 7.16 14.33 5.38
CA LEU A 51 5.80 13.78 5.27
C LEU A 51 5.80 12.27 5.05
N ALA A 52 5.18 11.54 5.97
CA ALA A 52 4.86 10.12 5.83
C ALA A 52 3.34 9.89 5.66
N LEU A 53 2.97 8.95 4.80
CA LEU A 53 1.59 8.52 4.58
C LEU A 53 1.42 7.06 4.99
N ILE A 54 0.46 6.79 5.86
CA ILE A 54 -0.05 5.46 6.17
C ILE A 54 -1.33 5.25 5.37
N LYS A 55 -1.37 4.20 4.56
CA LYS A 55 -2.56 3.75 3.83
C LYS A 55 -3.13 2.47 4.45
N PRO A 56 -4.02 2.56 5.45
CA PRO A 56 -4.67 1.37 6.00
C PRO A 56 -5.80 0.89 5.08
N ASN A 57 -6.24 -0.37 5.22
CA ASN A 57 -7.49 -0.86 4.60
C ASN A 57 -8.66 -0.66 5.58
N VAL A 58 -9.32 0.51 5.58
CA VAL A 58 -10.40 0.79 6.56
C VAL A 58 -11.78 0.99 5.92
N CYS A 59 -11.85 1.34 4.64
CA CYS A 59 -13.11 1.51 3.93
C CYS A 59 -13.59 0.25 3.18
N GLY A 60 -12.97 -0.90 3.46
CA GLY A 60 -13.39 -2.23 3.00
C GLY A 60 -14.24 -3.00 4.02
N LEU A 61 -14.51 -4.28 3.73
CA LEU A 61 -15.27 -5.19 4.63
C LEU A 61 -14.42 -5.75 5.79
N TYR A 62 -13.11 -5.76 5.62
CA TYR A 62 -12.15 -6.26 6.60
C TYR A 62 -11.05 -5.22 6.78
N TYR A 63 -10.68 -4.96 8.03
CA TYR A 63 -9.67 -3.96 8.40
C TYR A 63 -8.50 -4.61 9.15
N PRO A 64 -7.31 -4.01 9.09
CA PRO A 64 -6.17 -4.47 9.88
C PRO A 64 -6.43 -4.24 11.36
N SER A 65 -5.76 -5.02 12.21
CA SER A 65 -5.70 -4.81 13.64
C SER A 65 -5.31 -3.37 13.95
N ILE A 66 -6.07 -2.74 14.84
CA ILE A 66 -5.81 -1.35 15.25
C ILE A 66 -4.48 -1.25 15.99
N ASN A 67 -4.08 -2.29 16.72
CA ASN A 67 -2.76 -2.34 17.36
C ASN A 67 -1.64 -2.34 16.33
N LEU A 68 -1.85 -2.98 15.17
CA LEU A 68 -0.88 -2.96 14.08
C LEU A 68 -0.77 -1.58 13.45
N VAL A 69 -1.91 -0.91 13.21
CA VAL A 69 -1.93 0.48 12.73
C VAL A 69 -1.23 1.40 13.72
N SER A 70 -1.51 1.29 15.02
CA SER A 70 -0.84 2.06 16.08
C SER A 70 0.66 1.82 16.12
N SER A 71 1.12 0.58 15.92
CA SER A 71 2.55 0.26 15.84
C SER A 71 3.22 0.95 14.65
N VAL A 72 2.53 1.03 13.50
CA VAL A 72 3.04 1.77 12.33
C VAL A 72 3.13 3.27 12.61
N ILE A 73 2.16 3.86 13.31
CA ILE A 73 2.21 5.27 13.73
C ILE A 73 3.44 5.50 14.63
N ALA A 74 3.61 4.67 15.67
CA ALA A 74 4.74 4.79 16.60
C ALA A 74 6.10 4.56 15.91
N PHE A 75 6.14 3.68 14.90
CA PHE A 75 7.34 3.46 14.11
C PHE A 75 7.72 4.71 13.31
N LEU A 76 6.76 5.34 12.64
CA LEU A 76 6.99 6.57 11.86
C LEU A 76 7.29 7.79 12.74
N ASP A 77 6.70 7.89 13.93
CA ASP A 77 6.92 8.99 14.88
C ASP A 77 8.40 9.15 15.27
N GLY A 78 9.17 8.06 15.18
CA GLY A 78 10.62 8.09 15.41
C GLY A 78 11.44 8.83 14.33
N PHE A 79 10.86 9.17 13.17
CA PHE A 79 11.61 9.77 12.05
C PHE A 79 10.83 10.68 11.08
N ALA A 80 9.50 10.72 11.13
CA ALA A 80 8.67 11.58 10.29
C ALA A 80 8.25 12.86 11.01
N ASN A 81 8.32 14.01 10.36
CA ASN A 81 7.87 15.28 10.94
C ASN A 81 6.33 15.39 10.97
N GLU A 82 5.65 14.94 9.92
CA GLU A 82 4.19 14.84 9.82
C GLU A 82 3.78 13.43 9.34
N ILE A 83 2.72 12.88 9.94
CA ILE A 83 2.15 11.57 9.59
C ILE A 83 0.68 11.75 9.20
N LEU A 84 0.36 11.35 7.98
CA LEU A 84 -1.01 11.26 7.49
C LEU A 84 -1.49 9.82 7.54
N ILE A 85 -2.69 9.60 8.07
CA ILE A 85 -3.42 8.33 7.93
C ILE A 85 -4.50 8.57 6.87
N GLY A 86 -4.20 8.17 5.63
CA GLY A 86 -5.01 8.50 4.47
C GLY A 86 -5.79 7.31 3.91
N GLU A 87 -7.07 7.52 3.65
CA GLU A 87 -7.93 6.59 2.90
C GLU A 87 -8.89 7.39 2.03
N SER A 88 -9.36 6.81 0.93
CA SER A 88 -10.40 7.44 0.08
C SER A 88 -11.74 6.76 0.30
N GLU A 89 -12.83 7.46 -0.04
CA GLU A 89 -14.18 6.89 0.01
C GLU A 89 -14.29 5.59 -0.79
N SER A 90 -15.02 4.64 -0.22
CA SER A 90 -15.55 3.49 -0.95
C SER A 90 -17.02 3.72 -1.27
N MET A 91 -17.64 2.79 -2.00
CA MET A 91 -19.08 2.85 -2.27
C MET A 91 -19.94 2.72 -1.00
N ILE A 92 -19.36 2.18 0.09
CA ILE A 92 -20.10 1.77 1.30
C ILE A 92 -19.72 2.67 2.49
N HIS A 93 -18.49 3.18 2.54
CA HIS A 93 -17.93 3.81 3.73
C HIS A 93 -17.18 5.11 3.40
N SER A 94 -17.33 6.10 4.28
CA SER A 94 -16.45 7.28 4.31
C SER A 94 -15.26 7.02 5.27
N PRO A 95 -14.05 7.51 4.95
CA PRO A 95 -12.89 7.41 5.83
C PRO A 95 -13.14 7.99 7.22
N GLU A 96 -13.80 9.14 7.32
CA GLU A 96 -14.06 9.82 8.60
C GLU A 96 -14.91 8.95 9.54
N GLN A 97 -15.93 8.29 9.00
CA GLN A 97 -16.78 7.38 9.77
C GLN A 97 -15.98 6.16 10.24
N GLN A 98 -15.16 5.58 9.36
CA GLN A 98 -14.37 4.40 9.69
C GLN A 98 -13.26 4.70 10.70
N PHE A 99 -12.56 5.83 10.55
CA PHE A 99 -11.53 6.23 11.50
C PHE A 99 -12.09 6.41 12.91
N ARG A 100 -13.29 7.00 13.06
CA ARG A 100 -13.95 7.12 14.37
C ARG A 100 -14.45 5.78 14.90
N LYS A 101 -15.11 4.98 14.05
CA LYS A 101 -15.66 3.67 14.42
C LYS A 101 -14.57 2.70 14.90
N LEU A 102 -13.42 2.72 14.24
CA LEU A 102 -12.29 1.83 14.51
C LEU A 102 -11.37 2.34 15.63
N GLY A 103 -11.64 3.51 16.22
CA GLY A 103 -10.80 4.05 17.29
C GLY A 103 -9.55 4.79 16.80
N ILE A 104 -9.30 4.85 15.49
CA ILE A 104 -8.10 5.45 14.90
C ILE A 104 -8.08 6.96 15.18
N ALA A 105 -9.21 7.64 15.03
CA ALA A 105 -9.30 9.07 15.31
C ALA A 105 -8.94 9.39 16.77
N GLN A 106 -9.41 8.58 17.71
CA GLN A 106 -9.17 8.72 19.14
C GLN A 106 -7.72 8.39 19.52
N ILE A 107 -7.07 7.47 18.80
CA ILE A 107 -5.64 7.19 18.95
C ILE A 107 -4.83 8.41 18.50
N VAL A 108 -5.16 8.96 17.33
CA VAL A 108 -4.50 10.16 16.78
C VAL A 108 -4.65 11.36 17.71
N GLU A 109 -5.84 11.61 18.25
CA GLU A 109 -6.10 12.68 19.22
C GLU A 109 -5.22 12.58 20.49
N LYS A 110 -4.80 11.37 20.88
CA LYS A 110 -3.93 11.14 22.04
C LYS A 110 -2.44 11.28 21.73
N ILE A 111 -2.02 11.00 20.49
CA ILE A 111 -0.60 10.93 20.08
C ILE A 111 0.01 12.32 19.77
N ASN A 112 -0.78 13.40 19.77
CA ASN A 112 -0.37 14.81 19.62
C ASN A 112 -0.30 15.35 18.16
N VAL A 113 0.06 16.64 18.02
CA VAL A 113 -0.16 17.57 16.88
C VAL A 113 0.22 17.13 15.45
N ASN A 114 1.18 16.22 15.28
CA ASN A 114 1.78 15.95 13.97
C ASN A 114 1.20 14.73 13.24
N VAL A 115 0.22 14.05 13.84
CA VAL A 115 -0.50 12.93 13.22
C VAL A 115 -1.92 13.37 12.94
N ARG A 116 -2.43 13.11 11.73
CA ARG A 116 -3.84 13.36 11.39
C ARG A 116 -4.41 12.33 10.44
N THR A 117 -5.72 12.15 10.52
CA THR A 117 -6.48 11.36 9.54
C THR A 117 -6.90 12.24 8.37
N VAL A 118 -6.86 11.70 7.15
CA VAL A 118 -7.19 12.44 5.93
C VAL A 118 -8.10 11.59 5.04
N ASN A 119 -9.19 12.21 4.57
CA ASN A 119 -9.97 11.64 3.48
C ASN A 119 -9.37 12.09 2.14
N LEU A 120 -8.69 11.17 1.48
CA LEU A 120 -7.98 11.40 0.23
C LEU A 120 -8.92 11.65 -0.95
N SER A 121 -10.22 11.35 -0.84
CA SER A 121 -11.21 11.70 -1.88
C SER A 121 -11.42 13.20 -2.03
N TYR A 122 -11.12 13.99 -1.00
CA TYR A 122 -11.25 15.46 -1.02
C TYR A 122 -9.91 16.17 -1.14
N ASP A 123 -8.82 15.43 -1.27
CA ASP A 123 -7.50 16.01 -1.49
C ASP A 123 -7.41 16.63 -2.90
N GLU A 124 -6.51 17.60 -3.05
CA GLU A 124 -6.10 18.06 -4.37
C GLU A 124 -5.52 16.88 -5.15
N THR A 125 -5.67 16.89 -6.47
CA THR A 125 -5.24 15.76 -7.31
C THR A 125 -4.31 16.18 -8.42
N VAL A 126 -3.34 15.33 -8.74
CA VAL A 126 -2.46 15.47 -9.91
C VAL A 126 -2.59 14.25 -10.80
N ASN A 127 -2.45 14.44 -12.11
CA ASN A 127 -2.40 13.33 -13.06
C ASN A 127 -0.96 12.84 -13.19
N VAL A 128 -0.75 11.55 -12.97
CA VAL A 128 0.55 10.89 -13.11
C VAL A 128 0.48 9.88 -14.23
N ARG A 129 1.37 9.99 -15.21
CA ARG A 129 1.39 9.11 -16.38
C ARG A 129 1.75 7.68 -15.98
N VAL A 130 1.01 6.71 -16.51
CA VAL A 130 1.34 5.30 -16.38
C VAL A 130 2.38 4.92 -17.44
N PRO A 131 3.52 4.31 -17.08
CA PRO A 131 4.59 3.99 -18.03
C PRO A 131 4.16 3.03 -19.16
N LYS A 132 3.50 1.93 -18.80
CA LYS A 132 2.98 0.90 -19.72
C LYS A 132 1.50 0.67 -19.41
N PRO A 133 0.61 1.57 -19.85
CA PRO A 133 -0.80 1.52 -19.47
C PRO A 133 -1.50 0.30 -20.07
N HIS A 134 -2.19 -0.46 -19.23
CA HIS A 134 -3.13 -1.51 -19.64
C HIS A 134 -4.51 -0.92 -19.91
N VAL A 135 -4.95 0.02 -19.06
CA VAL A 135 -6.26 0.66 -19.16
C VAL A 135 -6.13 2.18 -19.03
N LEU A 136 -5.50 2.66 -17.95
CA LEU A 136 -5.44 4.07 -17.62
C LEU A 136 -4.12 4.66 -18.11
N LYS A 137 -4.18 5.62 -19.03
CA LYS A 137 -2.97 6.35 -19.51
C LYS A 137 -2.36 7.23 -18.42
N GLU A 138 -3.21 7.75 -17.53
CA GLU A 138 -2.83 8.58 -16.39
C GLU A 138 -3.67 8.18 -15.19
N LEU A 139 -3.07 8.25 -14.00
CA LEU A 139 -3.74 8.07 -12.72
C LEU A 139 -3.93 9.43 -12.07
N ARG A 140 -5.17 9.74 -11.71
CA ARG A 140 -5.49 10.91 -10.88
C ARG A 140 -5.22 10.54 -9.43
N LEU A 141 -4.11 11.03 -8.86
CA LEU A 141 -3.67 10.70 -7.51
C LEU A 141 -3.78 11.90 -6.58
N PRO A 142 -4.17 11.69 -5.30
CA PRO A 142 -4.11 12.70 -4.26
C PRO A 142 -2.71 13.31 -4.13
N VAL A 143 -2.61 14.62 -3.95
CA VAL A 143 -1.35 15.33 -3.76
C VAL A 143 -0.60 14.78 -2.55
N SER A 144 -1.31 14.44 -1.46
CA SER A 144 -0.72 13.82 -0.26
C SER A 144 -0.02 12.50 -0.56
N VAL A 145 -0.50 11.72 -1.54
CA VAL A 145 0.15 10.47 -1.99
C VAL A 145 1.43 10.78 -2.77
N THR A 146 1.38 11.79 -3.65
CA THR A 146 2.53 12.13 -4.50
C THR A 146 3.62 12.93 -3.78
N LYS A 147 3.27 13.63 -2.70
CA LYS A 147 4.21 14.44 -1.89
C LYS A 147 4.76 13.70 -0.68
N SER A 148 4.14 12.61 -0.23
CA SER A 148 4.68 11.81 0.86
C SER A 148 6.02 11.22 0.45
N GLU A 149 7.05 11.41 1.27
CA GLU A 149 8.38 10.86 1.03
C GLU A 149 8.50 9.42 1.51
N VAL A 150 7.60 8.98 2.40
CA VAL A 150 7.46 7.60 2.87
C VAL A 150 6.00 7.19 2.81
N LEU A 151 5.70 6.09 2.12
CA LEU A 151 4.37 5.49 2.06
C LEU A 151 4.38 4.08 2.69
N ILE A 152 3.70 3.92 3.83
CA ILE A 152 3.48 2.62 4.45
C ILE A 152 2.06 2.12 4.15
N ASN A 153 1.97 0.97 3.49
CA ASN A 153 0.73 0.31 3.14
C ASN A 153 0.35 -0.73 4.19
N VAL A 154 -0.85 -0.65 4.77
CA VAL A 154 -1.30 -1.53 5.87
C VAL A 154 -2.59 -2.27 5.48
N PRO A 155 -2.51 -3.24 4.55
CA PRO A 155 -3.66 -4.01 4.09
C PRO A 155 -4.06 -5.12 5.07
N LYS A 156 -5.27 -5.65 4.88
CA LYS A 156 -5.76 -6.90 5.47
C LYS A 156 -5.93 -7.93 4.35
N VAL A 157 -5.38 -9.14 4.53
CA VAL A 157 -5.57 -10.25 3.58
C VAL A 157 -7.05 -10.65 3.55
N GLY A 158 -7.58 -10.90 2.36
CA GLY A 158 -8.92 -11.43 2.20
C GLY A 158 -9.24 -11.90 0.79
N ILE A 159 -10.46 -12.40 0.63
CA ILE A 159 -11.03 -12.82 -0.65
C ILE A 159 -12.05 -11.76 -1.10
N HIS A 160 -12.02 -11.42 -2.39
CA HIS A 160 -12.99 -10.50 -3.00
C HIS A 160 -13.72 -11.21 -4.15
N GLN A 161 -15.05 -11.12 -4.20
CA GLN A 161 -15.86 -11.92 -5.14
C GLN A 161 -15.47 -11.72 -6.61
N SER A 162 -15.09 -10.51 -7.03
CA SER A 162 -14.70 -10.21 -8.42
C SER A 162 -13.20 -10.36 -8.75
N ILE A 163 -12.31 -10.28 -7.75
CA ILE A 163 -10.84 -10.22 -7.96
C ILE A 163 -10.15 -11.48 -7.41
N LYS A 164 -10.90 -12.33 -6.70
CA LYS A 164 -10.46 -13.49 -5.91
C LYS A 164 -9.56 -13.16 -4.72
N PHE A 165 -8.69 -12.16 -4.83
CA PHE A 165 -7.70 -11.84 -3.81
C PHE A 165 -7.63 -10.33 -3.52
N THR A 166 -7.55 -9.96 -2.25
CA THR A 166 -7.28 -8.60 -1.79
C THR A 166 -6.15 -8.60 -0.77
N CYS A 167 -5.13 -7.78 -1.02
CA CYS A 167 -3.97 -7.61 -0.16
C CYS A 167 -3.26 -6.27 -0.51
N ALA A 168 -1.94 -6.23 -0.57
CA ALA A 168 -1.13 -5.01 -0.68
C ALA A 168 -1.36 -4.28 -2.00
N LEU A 169 -1.29 -4.96 -3.15
CA LEU A 169 -1.48 -4.31 -4.46
C LEU A 169 -2.89 -3.75 -4.60
N LYS A 170 -3.91 -4.54 -4.23
CA LYS A 170 -5.31 -4.11 -4.29
C LYS A 170 -5.60 -2.96 -3.31
N ASN A 171 -4.94 -2.90 -2.15
CA ASN A 171 -5.19 -1.81 -1.19
C ASN A 171 -4.84 -0.43 -1.76
N LEU A 172 -3.85 -0.35 -2.66
CA LEU A 172 -3.47 0.89 -3.34
C LEU A 172 -4.56 1.42 -4.28
N PHE A 173 -5.48 0.57 -4.74
CA PHE A 173 -6.70 1.02 -5.44
C PHE A 173 -7.55 1.96 -4.57
N GLY A 174 -7.44 1.85 -3.24
CA GLY A 174 -8.05 2.78 -2.30
C GLY A 174 -7.51 4.21 -2.39
N LEU A 175 -6.36 4.44 -3.04
CA LEU A 175 -5.79 5.78 -3.23
C LEU A 175 -6.44 6.57 -4.38
N LEU A 176 -7.18 5.91 -5.26
CA LEU A 176 -7.92 6.62 -6.31
C LEU A 176 -9.07 7.40 -5.67
N PRO A 177 -9.20 8.71 -5.89
CA PRO A 177 -10.12 9.56 -5.12
C PRO A 177 -11.60 9.36 -5.51
N ASP A 178 -11.87 8.79 -6.69
CA ASP A 178 -13.22 8.66 -7.23
C ASP A 178 -14.11 7.72 -6.41
N LYS A 179 -15.22 8.23 -5.86
CA LYS A 179 -16.17 7.46 -5.05
C LYS A 179 -16.80 6.27 -5.79
N ARG A 180 -17.14 6.46 -7.07
CA ARG A 180 -17.69 5.42 -7.97
C ARG A 180 -16.61 4.68 -8.75
N LYS A 181 -15.37 4.67 -8.25
CA LYS A 181 -14.25 3.94 -8.86
C LYS A 181 -14.57 2.48 -9.12
N TYR A 182 -15.31 1.81 -8.24
CA TYR A 182 -15.70 0.43 -8.49
C TYR A 182 -16.64 0.29 -9.69
N ASP A 183 -17.67 1.11 -9.84
CA ASP A 183 -18.55 1.05 -11.02
C ASP A 183 -17.80 1.40 -12.32
N ALA A 184 -16.97 2.46 -12.27
CA ALA A 184 -16.21 2.91 -13.42
C ALA A 184 -15.13 1.90 -13.84
N TYR A 185 -14.45 1.27 -12.87
CA TYR A 185 -13.29 0.41 -13.11
C TYR A 185 -13.63 -1.07 -13.18
N HIS A 186 -14.75 -1.52 -12.61
CA HIS A 186 -15.20 -2.91 -12.75
C HIS A 186 -15.50 -3.21 -14.23
N VAL A 187 -16.07 -2.26 -14.96
CA VAL A 187 -16.31 -2.38 -16.41
C VAL A 187 -15.00 -2.38 -17.21
N LEU A 188 -13.96 -1.71 -16.70
CA LEU A 188 -12.68 -1.55 -17.38
C LEU A 188 -11.63 -2.63 -17.05
N GLY A 189 -11.93 -3.54 -16.12
CA GLY A 189 -11.01 -4.61 -15.71
C GLY A 189 -10.12 -4.18 -14.56
N ILE A 190 -10.58 -4.42 -13.32
CA ILE A 190 -9.91 -4.00 -12.09
C ILE A 190 -8.49 -4.59 -11.93
N ASN A 191 -8.22 -5.80 -12.44
CA ASN A 191 -6.88 -6.39 -12.39
C ASN A 191 -5.85 -5.58 -13.19
N ASN A 192 -6.23 -5.04 -14.35
CA ASN A 192 -5.37 -4.20 -15.17
C ASN A 192 -5.12 -2.84 -14.51
N ILE A 193 -6.13 -2.28 -13.85
CA ILE A 193 -5.99 -1.00 -13.14
C ILE A 193 -5.12 -1.14 -11.90
N ILE A 194 -5.20 -2.27 -11.19
CA ILE A 194 -4.26 -2.60 -10.12
C ILE A 194 -2.83 -2.68 -10.67
N ALA A 195 -2.65 -3.24 -11.87
CA ALA A 195 -1.33 -3.27 -12.51
C ALA A 195 -0.83 -1.87 -12.91
N ASP A 196 -1.68 -1.04 -13.50
CA ASP A 196 -1.38 0.36 -13.81
C ASP A 196 -0.96 1.15 -12.55
N LEU A 197 -1.72 1.00 -11.45
CA LEU A 197 -1.39 1.57 -10.14
C LEU A 197 -0.05 1.06 -9.63
N ALA A 198 0.21 -0.24 -9.72
CA ALA A 198 1.44 -0.86 -9.24
C ALA A 198 2.68 -0.38 -10.00
N GLN A 199 2.53 0.17 -11.20
CA GLN A 199 3.65 0.80 -11.93
C GLN A 199 4.00 2.19 -11.37
N VAL A 200 3.03 2.91 -10.81
CA VAL A 200 3.17 4.32 -10.40
C VAL A 200 3.33 4.48 -8.90
N VAL A 201 2.50 3.81 -8.09
CA VAL A 201 2.52 3.91 -6.63
C VAL A 201 3.36 2.78 -6.06
N LYS A 202 4.47 3.13 -5.41
CA LYS A 202 5.42 2.21 -4.80
C LYS A 202 5.49 2.46 -3.30
N PRO A 203 4.76 1.68 -2.47
CA PRO A 203 4.93 1.76 -1.03
C PRO A 203 6.36 1.43 -0.63
N ASP A 204 6.93 2.18 0.30
CA ASP A 204 8.24 1.88 0.87
C ASP A 204 8.20 0.66 1.79
N LEU A 205 7.06 0.43 2.44
CA LEU A 205 6.83 -0.73 3.30
C LEU A 205 5.38 -1.20 3.22
N ASN A 206 5.20 -2.52 3.21
CA ASN A 206 3.89 -3.16 3.36
C ASN A 206 3.88 -3.92 4.69
N VAL A 207 2.90 -3.62 5.54
CA VAL A 207 2.68 -4.28 6.84
C VAL A 207 1.30 -4.91 6.80
N VAL A 208 1.25 -6.16 6.38
CA VAL A 208 0.01 -6.86 6.03
C VAL A 208 -0.49 -7.66 7.20
N ASP A 209 -1.72 -7.37 7.62
CA ASP A 209 -2.43 -8.19 8.58
C ASP A 209 -3.02 -9.45 7.87
N ALA A 210 -2.60 -10.63 8.32
CA ALA A 210 -3.09 -11.93 7.84
C ALA A 210 -3.82 -12.73 8.95
N GLY A 211 -4.36 -12.04 9.96
CA GLY A 211 -5.03 -12.66 11.11
C GLY A 211 -4.08 -12.72 12.31
N GLU A 212 -3.73 -13.92 12.74
CA GLU A 212 -2.74 -14.14 13.82
C GLU A 212 -1.29 -13.87 13.37
N LYS A 213 -1.10 -13.75 12.05
CA LYS A 213 0.20 -13.49 11.42
C LYS A 213 0.23 -12.12 10.76
N VAL A 214 1.43 -11.57 10.65
CA VAL A 214 1.73 -10.34 9.92
C VAL A 214 2.84 -10.61 8.92
N ILE A 215 2.69 -10.06 7.72
CA ILE A 215 3.67 -10.15 6.64
C ILE A 215 4.27 -8.76 6.44
N VAL A 216 5.60 -8.65 6.47
CA VAL A 216 6.30 -7.37 6.29
C VAL A 216 7.24 -7.47 5.10
N GLY A 217 7.16 -6.50 4.18
CA GLY A 217 7.97 -6.51 2.95
C GLY A 217 7.95 -5.19 2.20
N VAL A 218 9.05 -4.87 1.51
CA VAL A 218 9.18 -3.66 0.70
C VAL A 218 8.58 -3.79 -0.70
N ASP A 219 8.44 -5.02 -1.22
CA ASP A 219 7.80 -5.27 -2.51
C ASP A 219 6.35 -5.76 -2.32
N PRO A 220 5.33 -4.98 -2.72
CA PRO A 220 3.94 -5.40 -2.56
C PRO A 220 3.60 -6.66 -3.36
N LEU A 221 4.27 -6.93 -4.48
CA LEU A 221 4.03 -8.15 -5.27
C LEU A 221 4.53 -9.41 -4.53
N ALA A 222 5.75 -9.35 -3.98
CA ALA A 222 6.31 -10.47 -3.20
C ALA A 222 5.48 -10.75 -1.95
N VAL A 223 5.06 -9.69 -1.26
CA VAL A 223 4.16 -9.77 -0.10
C VAL A 223 2.82 -10.41 -0.47
N ASP A 224 2.22 -10.02 -1.59
CA ASP A 224 0.95 -10.58 -2.06
C ASP A 224 1.04 -12.07 -2.43
N VAL A 225 2.15 -12.48 -3.05
CA VAL A 225 2.43 -13.89 -3.31
C VAL A 225 2.49 -14.70 -2.02
N VAL A 226 3.21 -14.18 -1.00
CA VAL A 226 3.30 -14.83 0.30
C VAL A 226 1.95 -14.82 1.04
N ALA A 227 1.16 -13.78 0.87
CA ALA A 227 -0.14 -13.63 1.52
C ALA A 227 -1.21 -14.59 0.98
N CYS A 228 -1.10 -15.06 -0.27
CA CYS A 228 -2.04 -16.01 -0.86
C CYS A 228 -2.21 -17.31 -0.03
N ARG A 229 -1.16 -17.77 0.66
CA ARG A 229 -1.24 -18.99 1.51
C ARG A 229 -2.16 -18.86 2.71
N PHE A 230 -2.44 -17.62 3.17
CA PHE A 230 -3.34 -17.37 4.30
C PHE A 230 -4.82 -17.41 3.94
N VAL A 231 -5.12 -17.51 2.64
CA VAL A 231 -6.47 -17.63 2.11
C VAL A 231 -6.61 -18.83 1.16
N ASN A 232 -5.65 -19.77 1.21
CA ASN A 232 -5.64 -20.99 0.40
C ASN A 232 -5.77 -20.74 -1.12
N LEU A 233 -5.15 -19.65 -1.61
CA LEU A 233 -5.12 -19.34 -3.03
C LEU A 233 -3.76 -19.68 -3.62
N ASN A 234 -3.76 -20.15 -4.87
CA ASN A 234 -2.55 -20.29 -5.66
C ASN A 234 -2.20 -18.93 -6.28
N PRO A 235 -1.01 -18.35 -6.00
CA PRO A 235 -0.61 -17.06 -6.57
C PRO A 235 -0.69 -17.02 -8.10
N THR A 236 -0.42 -18.15 -8.76
CA THR A 236 -0.45 -18.26 -10.23
C THR A 236 -1.83 -18.14 -10.82
N GLU A 237 -2.89 -18.29 -10.04
CA GLU A 237 -4.27 -18.11 -10.48
C GLU A 237 -4.72 -16.64 -10.38
N ILE A 238 -3.98 -15.80 -9.66
CA ILE A 238 -4.35 -14.40 -9.42
C ILE A 238 -3.88 -13.52 -10.56
N GLU A 239 -4.85 -12.91 -11.27
CA GLU A 239 -4.61 -12.24 -12.53
C GLU A 239 -3.71 -11.00 -12.42
N HIS A 240 -3.98 -10.10 -11.48
CA HIS A 240 -3.14 -8.90 -11.29
C HIS A 240 -1.71 -9.25 -10.86
N LEU A 241 -1.47 -10.34 -10.12
CA LEU A 241 -0.10 -10.78 -9.80
C LEU A 241 0.66 -11.17 -11.08
N ARG A 242 0.00 -11.89 -12.00
CA ARG A 242 0.59 -12.23 -13.30
C ARG A 242 0.87 -11.00 -14.16
N ILE A 243 -0.08 -10.06 -14.22
CA ILE A 243 0.08 -8.83 -15.03
C ILE A 243 1.23 -7.98 -14.48
N VAL A 244 1.25 -7.69 -13.18
CA VAL A 244 2.32 -6.92 -12.54
C VAL A 244 3.69 -7.58 -12.71
N THR A 245 3.75 -8.91 -12.69
CA THR A 245 5.01 -9.62 -12.93
C THR A 245 5.48 -9.48 -14.38
N LYS A 246 4.56 -9.56 -15.35
CA LYS A 246 4.86 -9.32 -16.77
C LYS A 246 5.33 -7.89 -17.03
N ASP A 247 4.76 -6.89 -16.35
CA ASP A 247 5.18 -5.48 -16.48
C ASP A 247 6.65 -5.27 -16.08
N ARG A 248 7.12 -6.09 -15.13
CA ARG A 248 8.52 -6.15 -14.67
C ARG A 248 9.42 -6.99 -15.58
N ASN A 249 8.88 -7.53 -16.68
CA ASN A 249 9.55 -8.43 -17.62
C ASN A 249 10.04 -9.74 -16.97
N GLU A 250 9.29 -10.25 -15.98
CA GLU A 250 9.58 -11.53 -15.31
C GLU A 250 8.42 -12.53 -15.48
N THR A 251 8.65 -13.79 -15.10
CA THR A 251 7.58 -14.77 -14.88
C THR A 251 7.26 -14.85 -13.39
N LEU A 252 6.00 -15.14 -13.05
CA LEU A 252 5.60 -15.27 -11.66
C LEU A 252 6.35 -16.41 -10.95
N GLN A 253 6.65 -17.50 -11.67
CA GLN A 253 7.46 -18.60 -11.16
C GLN A 253 8.87 -18.15 -10.79
N SER A 254 9.56 -17.44 -11.69
CA SER A 254 10.91 -16.93 -11.41
C SER A 254 10.92 -15.91 -10.27
N MET A 255 9.88 -15.09 -10.17
CA MET A 255 9.74 -14.15 -9.06
C MET A 255 9.55 -14.87 -7.73
N MET A 256 8.68 -15.89 -7.69
CA MET A 256 8.47 -16.73 -6.50
C MET A 256 9.75 -17.38 -5.98
N GLU A 257 10.63 -17.83 -6.88
CA GLU A 257 11.93 -18.44 -6.54
C GLU A 257 12.90 -17.44 -5.88
N LYS A 258 12.75 -16.13 -6.14
CA LYS A 258 13.55 -15.05 -5.54
C LYS A 258 13.02 -14.55 -4.19
N ILE A 259 11.84 -15.03 -3.77
CA ILE A 259 11.26 -14.62 -2.48
C ILE A 259 11.90 -15.43 -1.36
N ARG A 260 12.64 -14.75 -0.50
CA ARG A 260 13.16 -15.33 0.74
C ARG A 260 12.19 -15.04 1.89
N ILE A 261 11.45 -16.07 2.32
CA ILE A 261 10.59 -15.96 3.50
C ILE A 261 11.45 -16.12 4.75
N ILE A 262 11.37 -15.16 5.68
CA ILE A 262 12.08 -15.19 6.96
C ILE A 262 11.05 -15.19 8.09
N GLU A 263 11.08 -16.21 8.94
CA GLU A 263 10.16 -16.31 10.08
C GLU A 263 10.78 -15.73 11.35
N TYR A 264 10.00 -14.93 12.08
CA TYR A 264 10.37 -14.28 13.35
C TYR A 264 9.38 -14.58 14.46
#